data_AF-A0A3E0MZ84-F1
#
_entry.id   AF-A0A3E0MZ84-F1
#
_cell.length_a   1.000
_cell.length_b   1.000
_cell.length_c   1.000
_cell.angle_alpha   90.00
_cell.angle_beta   90.00
_cell.angle_gamma   90.00
#
_symmetry.space_group_name_H-M   'P 1'
#
loop_
_entity.id
_entity.type
_entity.pdbx_description
1 polymer ?
#
loop_
_entity_poly.entity_id
_entity_poly.type
_entity_poly.pdbx_seq_one_letter_code
_entity_poly.pdbx_strand_id
1 'polypeptide(L)' 'MARKQRRVPKDKATGLPKKYLSGAKNRSAKAREIKRTAEAYKAGEFIDIKAVSASRSKQGGKTKSKTTKRGNKGRAKKKG' A
#
# COMPACT_ATOMS: atom_id res chain seq x y z
N MET A 1 -21.76 23.70 -13.28
CA MET A 1 -22.07 22.65 -12.27
C MET A 1 -20.79 21.94 -11.87
N ALA A 2 -20.50 21.80 -10.56
CA ALA A 2 -19.34 21.07 -10.09
C ALA A 2 -19.47 19.56 -10.38
N ARG A 3 -18.45 18.94 -10.98
CA ARG A 3 -18.44 17.50 -11.25
C ARG A 3 -18.44 16.72 -9.93
N LYS A 4 -19.42 15.84 -9.73
CA LYS A 4 -19.52 15.00 -8.53
C LYS A 4 -18.38 13.98 -8.50
N GLN A 5 -17.54 14.04 -7.47
CA GLN A 5 -16.45 13.08 -7.28
C GLN A 5 -16.97 11.71 -6.83
N ARG A 6 -16.40 10.63 -7.37
CA ARG A 6 -16.78 9.26 -6.99
C ARG A 6 -16.31 8.95 -5.57
N ARG A 7 -17.18 8.35 -4.75
CA ARG A 7 -16.84 7.91 -3.39
C ARG A 7 -15.76 6.81 -3.43
N VAL A 8 -14.82 6.88 -2.50
CA VAL A 8 -13.78 5.85 -2.37
C VAL A 8 -14.43 4.56 -1.83
N PRO A 9 -14.24 3.41 -2.50
CA PRO A 9 -14.73 2.14 -1.99
C PRO A 9 -14.14 1.83 -0.61
N LYS A 10 -15.01 1.49 0.33
CA LYS A 10 -14.64 1.01 1.67
C LYS A 10 -14.70 -0.51 1.73
N ASP A 11 -13.91 -1.05 2.63
CA ASP A 11 -13.96 -2.45 3.01
C ASP A 11 -15.09 -2.65 4.03
N LYS A 12 -15.99 -3.62 3.79
CA LYS A 12 -17.19 -3.81 4.62
C LYS A 12 -16.85 -4.29 6.04
N ALA A 13 -15.80 -5.10 6.20
CA ALA A 13 -15.43 -5.69 7.48
C ALA A 13 -14.74 -4.67 8.41
N THR A 14 -13.91 -3.81 7.84
CA THR A 14 -13.06 -2.89 8.63
C THR A 14 -13.56 -1.44 8.64
N GLY A 15 -14.40 -1.07 7.67
CA GLY A 15 -14.88 0.30 7.44
C GLY A 15 -13.84 1.22 6.80
N LEU A 16 -12.61 0.73 6.57
CA LEU A 16 -11.51 1.52 6.05
C LEU A 16 -11.52 1.55 4.51
N PRO A 17 -11.02 2.64 3.89
CA PRO A 17 -10.87 2.71 2.43
C PRO A 17 -10.00 1.58 1.88
N LYS A 18 -10.44 0.91 0.80
CA LYS A 18 -9.75 -0.27 0.24
C LYS A 18 -8.28 0.02 -0.11
N LYS A 19 -7.94 1.25 -0.51
CA LYS A 19 -6.59 1.69 -0.85
C LYS A 19 -5.57 1.55 0.30
N TYR A 20 -6.02 1.57 1.55
CA TYR A 20 -5.13 1.40 2.71
C TYR A 20 -4.94 -0.07 3.09
N LEU A 21 -5.84 -0.95 2.65
CA LEU A 21 -5.81 -2.38 2.94
C LEU A 21 -5.26 -3.21 1.77
N SER A 22 -5.21 -2.64 0.57
CA SER A 22 -4.62 -3.30 -0.60
C SER A 22 -3.15 -3.65 -0.36
N GLY A 23 -2.73 -4.81 -0.86
CA GLY A 23 -1.36 -5.30 -0.75
C GLY A 23 -0.97 -5.90 0.61
N ALA A 24 -1.85 -5.87 1.62
CA ALA A 24 -1.60 -6.50 2.90
C ALA A 24 -1.89 -8.01 2.84
N LYS A 25 -0.99 -8.83 3.39
CA LYS A 25 -1.24 -10.27 3.55
C LYS A 25 -2.44 -10.55 4.46
N ASN A 26 -2.56 -9.79 5.55
CA ASN A 26 -3.67 -9.89 6.48
C ASN A 26 -4.34 -8.51 6.66
N ARG A 27 -5.49 -8.34 6.02
CA ARG A 27 -6.23 -7.07 5.95
C ARG A 27 -6.74 -6.63 7.32
N SER A 28 -7.20 -7.59 8.13
CA SER A 28 -7.76 -7.32 9.46
C SER A 28 -6.68 -6.85 10.43
N ALA A 29 -5.50 -7.47 10.40
CA ALA A 29 -4.37 -7.06 11.24
C ALA A 29 -3.92 -5.63 10.90
N LYS A 30 -3.77 -5.31 9.60
CA LYS A 30 -3.43 -3.95 9.14
C LYS A 30 -4.49 -2.92 9.54
N ALA A 31 -5.77 -3.29 9.49
CA ALA A 31 -6.85 -2.41 9.92
C ALA A 31 -6.80 -2.08 11.42
N ARG A 32 -6.47 -3.07 12.27
CA ARG A 32 -6.28 -2.87 13.71
C ARG A 32 -5.11 -1.92 14.00
N GLU A 33 -3.99 -2.11 13.30
CA GLU A 33 -2.84 -1.19 13.39
C GLU A 33 -3.26 0.24 13.03
N ILE A 34 -3.93 0.44 11.88
CA ILE A 34 -4.38 1.76 11.44
C ILE A 34 -5.30 2.42 12.46
N LYS A 35 -6.24 1.67 13.05
CA LYS A 35 -7.16 2.19 14.06
C LYS A 35 -6.42 2.59 15.34
N ARG A 36 -5.54 1.73 15.85
CA ARG A 36 -4.72 2.02 17.03
C ARG A 36 -3.86 3.27 16.83
N THR A 37 -3.20 3.39 15.69
CA THR A 37 -2.39 4.59 15.38
C THR A 37 -3.27 5.85 15.27
N ALA A 38 -4.47 5.73 14.70
CA ALA A 38 -5.39 6.85 14.60
C ALA A 38 -5.94 7.30 15.97
N GLU A 39 -6.16 6.35 16.89
CA GLU A 39 -6.56 6.64 18.27
C GLU A 39 -5.44 7.35 19.04
N ALA A 40 -4.22 6.82 19.00
CA ALA A 40 -3.05 7.47 19.60
C ALA A 40 -2.82 8.90 19.05
N TYR A 41 -2.98 9.07 17.72
CA TYR A 41 -2.86 10.38 17.09
C TYR A 41 -3.91 11.37 17.62
N LYS A 42 -5.16 10.92 17.80
CA LYS A 42 -6.25 11.74 18.34
C LYS A 42 -6.03 12.09 19.81
N ALA A 43 -5.44 11.18 20.58
CA ALA A 43 -5.10 11.40 21.98
C ALA A 43 -3.89 12.35 22.15
N GLY A 44 -3.15 12.64 21.08
CA GLY A 44 -1.91 13.42 21.15
C GLY A 44 -0.72 12.63 21.71
N GLU A 45 -0.83 11.31 21.78
CA GLU A 45 0.23 10.44 22.24
C GLU A 45 1.39 10.38 21.23
N PHE A 46 2.59 10.14 21.73
CA PHE A 46 3.75 9.92 20.86
C PHE A 46 3.58 8.63 20.06
N ILE A 47 3.64 8.76 18.74
CA ILE A 47 3.61 7.62 17.82
C ILE A 47 5.03 7.32 17.37
N ASP A 48 5.51 6.11 17.66
CA ASP A 48 6.75 5.63 17.07
C ASP A 48 6.56 5.32 15.58
N ILE A 49 6.87 6.31 14.75
CA ILE A 49 6.76 6.24 13.29
C ILE A 49 7.69 5.16 12.71
N LYS A 50 8.88 4.95 13.31
CA LYS A 50 9.85 3.97 12.83
C LYS A 50 9.31 2.56 13.02
N ALA A 51 8.75 2.27 14.20
CA ALA A 51 8.11 0.99 14.47
C ALA A 51 6.91 0.72 13.55
N VAL A 52 6.04 1.73 13.34
CA VAL A 52 4.90 1.62 12.41
C VAL A 52 5.37 1.35 10.98
N SER A 53 6.40 2.06 10.51
CA SER A 53 6.98 1.85 9.18
C SER A 53 7.55 0.44 9.01
N ALA A 54 8.28 -0.06 10.02
CA ALA A 54 8.83 -1.40 10.05
C ALA A 54 7.74 -2.50 10.07
N SER A 55 6.63 -2.28 10.77
CA SER A 55 5.47 -3.17 10.72
C SER A 55 4.91 -3.24 9.31
N ARG A 56 4.67 -2.09 8.68
CA ARG A 56 4.05 -1.99 7.35
C ARG A 56 4.90 -2.58 6.23
N SER A 57 6.22 -2.44 6.31
CA SER A 57 7.14 -3.03 5.33
C SER A 57 7.08 -4.57 5.34
N LYS A 58 6.93 -5.17 6.53
CA LYS A 58 6.79 -6.64 6.70
C LYS A 58 5.42 -7.17 6.25
N GLN A 59 4.39 -6.32 6.22
CA GLN A 59 3.01 -6.67 5.85
C GLN A 59 2.76 -6.74 4.33
N GLY A 60 3.69 -6.22 3.52
CA GLY A 60 3.59 -6.28 2.06
C GLY A 60 3.47 -7.71 1.55
N GLY A 61 2.42 -7.98 0.76
CA GLY A 61 2.36 -9.16 -0.09
C GLY A 61 3.53 -9.15 -1.07
N LYS A 62 4.11 -10.31 -1.37
CA LYS A 62 5.26 -10.43 -2.29
C LYS A 62 4.87 -9.80 -3.64
N THR A 63 5.31 -8.57 -3.92
CA THR A 63 5.30 -8.05 -5.28
C THR A 63 6.32 -8.88 -6.04
N LYS A 64 5.86 -9.82 -6.88
CA LYS A 64 6.78 -10.53 -7.77
C LYS A 64 7.53 -9.47 -8.57
N SER A 65 8.85 -9.39 -8.43
CA SER A 65 9.66 -8.53 -9.28
C SER A 65 9.46 -9.02 -10.71
N LYS A 66 8.70 -8.29 -11.51
CA LYS A 66 8.77 -8.45 -12.96
C LYS A 66 10.03 -7.69 -13.40
N THR A 67 11.19 -8.30 -13.19
CA THR A 67 12.39 -7.89 -13.92
C THR A 67 12.13 -8.21 -15.39
N THR A 68 11.53 -7.28 -16.13
CA THR A 68 11.55 -7.36 -17.59
C THR A 68 13.01 -7.17 -18.00
N LYS A 69 13.72 -8.25 -18.32
CA LYS A 69 14.97 -8.21 -19.07
C LYS A 69 14.65 -7.46 -20.37
N ARG A 70 14.91 -6.14 -20.41
CA ARG A 70 14.93 -5.39 -21.67
C ARG A 70 16.17 -5.86 -22.43
N GLY A 71 16.06 -7.02 -23.08
CA GLY A 71 17.08 -7.52 -23.97
C GLY A 71 17.18 -6.57 -25.15
N ASN A 72 18.27 -5.82 -25.22
CA ASN A 72 18.62 -5.00 -26.37
C ASN A 72 18.97 -5.93 -27.57
N LYS A 73 17.97 -6.58 -28.17
CA LYS A 73 18.09 -7.41 -29.37
C LYS A 73 17.97 -6.60 -30.67
N GLY A 74 18.05 -5.26 -30.60
CA GLY A 74 17.84 -4.37 -31.75
C GLY A 74 19.11 -3.76 -32.37
N ARG A 75 20.25 -3.73 -31.66
CA ARG A 75 21.46 -3.01 -32.13
C ARG A 75 22.53 -3.85 -32.83
N ALA A 76 22.37 -5.18 -32.92
CA ALA A 76 23.35 -6.05 -33.56
C ALA A 76 23.15 -6.27 -35.07
N LYS A 77 22.02 -5.85 -35.65
CA LYS A 77 21.72 -6.05 -37.09
C LYS A 77 22.15 -4.88 -38.00
N LYS A 78 22.91 -3.90 -37.50
CA LYS A 78 23.37 -2.74 -38.29
C LYS A 78 24.89 -2.66 -38.38
N LYS A 79 25.55 -3.81 -38.49
CA LYS A 79 26.90 -3.98 -39.03
C LYS A 79 26.87 -5.21 -39.93
N GLY A 80 26.71 -4.96 -41.21
CA GLY A 80 26.61 -5.91 -42.31
C GLY A 80 26.41 -5.07 -43.55
#